data_AF-A0AA39HPA5-F1
#
_entry.id   AF-A0AA39HPA5-F1
#
_cell.length_a   1.000
_cell.length_b   1.000
_cell.length_c   1.000
_cell.angle_alpha   90.00
_cell.angle_beta   90.00
_cell.angle_gamma   90.00
#
_symmetry.space_group_name_H-M   'P 1'
#
loop_
_entity.id
_entity.type
_entity.pdbx_description
1 polymer ?
#
loop_
_entity_poly.entity_id
_entity_poly.type
_entity_poly.pdbx_seq_one_letter_code
_entity_poly.pdbx_strand_id
1 'polypeptide(L)'
;MSHLTMIHHLLPKEMETIVKPFDWNAAAREDHQVELYLLDIDVYISEDKQIHLSVKKRLSNEQSAGPWDFQDWQRAQISAVRIHSDISTIGYDHRPSDLVEVAHIISLPVVPRSRSSLVVEGLGPAAMDVTVLLLYVTQKTFTDLRLWDCANGEQFVVEDFVKQYIEQEESLIYLGLDCADTKKESVLEPLLSLFKKKTKTSLKIEVPCLSFGCDEVEAFTEAWMSSDGFYEKREVSWGTSSDLEKLRSKYRPSRGYLAHPSKRSSISFNGLTAGSMRIVRFRRSHVSVDFDWIDSKIWKLQNGMDVAHCLDEVVLDSEKDWMEMVEWYGPVEVKTKSGYQVLQLDVHPDLISLEIENRGSHVAFTTKRTIMDNPMLKSLLFRWKVEGNGDYIINGRQKVVLLVEESAWNRLRGSKSGRVVVHHPTMNRRLLLEVEMNYSWGVAVRFSVLGIDTEASFIRHIFSGWFVESRPI
;
A
#
# COMPACT_ATOMS: atom_id res chain seq x y z
N MET A 1 17.26 -29.21 27.53
CA MET A 1 16.37 -30.22 26.92
C MET A 1 15.58 -29.47 25.86
N SER A 2 15.55 -29.91 24.58
CA SER A 2 14.82 -29.13 23.56
C SER A 2 13.31 -29.23 23.82
N HIS A 3 12.55 -28.18 23.51
CA HIS A 3 11.10 -28.11 23.77
C HIS A 3 10.33 -29.26 23.10
N LEU A 4 10.82 -29.72 21.94
CA LEU A 4 10.33 -30.93 21.26
C LEU A 4 10.39 -32.19 22.15
N THR A 5 11.41 -32.32 23.00
CA THR A 5 11.52 -33.45 23.93
C THR A 5 10.44 -33.40 25.01
N MET A 6 10.06 -32.21 25.48
CA MET A 6 9.02 -32.04 26.50
C MET A 6 7.63 -32.32 25.92
N ILE A 7 7.38 -31.87 24.68
CA ILE A 7 6.13 -32.15 23.95
C ILE A 7 5.97 -33.64 23.63
N HIS A 8 7.04 -34.34 23.24
CA HIS A 8 6.99 -35.80 23.03
C HIS A 8 6.61 -36.58 24.31
N HIS A 9 6.88 -36.04 25.49
CA HIS A 9 6.43 -36.65 26.75
C HIS A 9 4.97 -36.32 27.10
N LEU A 10 4.42 -35.25 26.54
CA LEU A 10 3.04 -34.81 26.76
C LEU A 10 2.07 -35.36 25.70
N LEU A 11 2.57 -35.71 24.51
CA LEU A 11 1.78 -36.37 23.48
C LEU A 11 1.39 -37.78 23.97
N PRO A 12 0.09 -38.11 24.07
CA PRO A 12 -0.33 -39.49 24.19
C PRO A 12 0.31 -40.30 23.05
N LYS A 13 0.79 -41.52 23.31
CA LYS A 13 1.39 -42.40 22.28
C LYS A 13 0.49 -42.56 21.04
N GLU A 14 -0.82 -42.42 21.23
CA GLU A 14 -1.83 -42.43 20.17
C GLU A 14 -1.67 -41.25 19.22
N MET A 15 -1.31 -40.05 19.71
CA MET A 15 -1.05 -38.88 18.88
C MET A 15 0.24 -39.01 18.08
N GLU A 16 1.26 -39.75 18.53
CA GLU A 16 2.47 -39.99 17.72
C GLU A 16 2.15 -40.69 16.39
N THR A 17 1.08 -41.48 16.33
CA THR A 17 0.62 -42.10 15.08
C THR A 17 -0.14 -41.14 14.16
N ILE A 18 -0.83 -40.15 14.74
CA ILE A 18 -1.56 -39.08 14.01
C ILE A 18 -0.58 -38.02 13.49
N VAL A 19 0.49 -37.76 14.24
CA VAL A 19 1.54 -36.78 13.91
C VAL A 19 2.37 -37.20 12.70
N LYS A 20 2.33 -38.47 12.26
CA LYS A 20 2.88 -38.82 10.95
C LYS A 20 2.04 -38.11 9.89
N PRO A 21 2.58 -37.11 9.19
CA PRO A 21 1.82 -36.38 8.19
C PRO A 21 1.31 -37.39 7.19
N PHE A 22 -0.01 -37.57 7.17
CA PHE A 22 -0.65 -38.34 6.11
C PHE A 22 -0.24 -37.66 4.81
N ASP A 23 0.23 -38.43 3.81
CA ASP A 23 0.64 -37.84 2.53
C ASP A 23 -0.60 -37.48 1.71
N TRP A 24 -1.28 -36.44 2.17
CA TRP A 24 -2.48 -35.89 1.57
C TRP A 24 -2.26 -35.46 0.11
N ASN A 25 -1.02 -35.12 -0.24
CA ASN A 25 -0.65 -34.74 -1.59
C ASN A 25 -0.70 -35.93 -2.56
N ALA A 26 -0.52 -37.17 -2.10
CA ALA A 26 -0.70 -38.35 -2.93
C ALA A 26 -2.19 -38.57 -3.25
N ALA A 27 -3.07 -38.44 -2.25
CA ALA A 27 -4.51 -38.62 -2.43
C ALA A 27 -5.15 -37.54 -3.31
N ALA A 28 -4.70 -36.29 -3.22
CA ALA A 28 -5.25 -35.18 -4.00
C ALA A 28 -4.85 -35.21 -5.50
N ARG A 29 -3.81 -35.96 -5.89
CA ARG A 29 -3.28 -35.96 -7.26
C ARG A 29 -4.04 -36.87 -8.22
N GLU A 30 -4.79 -37.86 -7.73
CA GLU A 30 -5.40 -38.86 -8.62
C GLU A 30 -6.74 -38.41 -9.23
N ASP A 31 -7.37 -37.35 -8.73
CA ASP A 31 -8.76 -37.02 -9.12
C ASP A 31 -9.00 -35.50 -9.33
N HIS A 32 -8.47 -34.94 -10.43
CA HIS A 32 -8.55 -33.50 -10.74
C HIS A 32 -9.95 -32.99 -11.15
N GLN A 33 -10.96 -33.86 -11.19
CA GLN A 33 -12.33 -33.51 -11.60
C GLN A 33 -13.36 -33.63 -10.47
N VAL A 34 -12.96 -34.05 -9.27
CA VAL A 34 -13.89 -34.24 -8.17
C VAL A 34 -14.12 -32.92 -7.44
N GLU A 35 -15.39 -32.57 -7.24
CA GLU A 35 -15.77 -31.43 -6.41
C GLU A 35 -15.24 -31.62 -4.99
N LEU A 36 -14.29 -30.76 -4.60
CA LEU A 36 -13.78 -30.67 -3.23
C LEU A 36 -14.78 -29.90 -2.37
N TYR A 37 -14.97 -30.36 -1.14
CA TYR A 37 -15.78 -29.67 -0.16
C TYR A 37 -14.90 -28.93 0.83
N LEU A 38 -15.31 -27.72 1.20
CA LEU A 38 -14.60 -26.91 2.18
C LEU A 38 -15.19 -27.11 3.57
N LEU A 39 -14.35 -27.20 4.59
CA LEU A 39 -14.75 -27.38 5.97
C LEU A 39 -14.43 -26.11 6.78
N ASP A 40 -15.46 -25.58 7.43
CA ASP A 40 -15.34 -24.62 8.52
C ASP A 40 -15.49 -25.40 9.83
N ILE A 41 -14.38 -25.51 10.56
CA ILE A 41 -14.25 -26.30 11.78
C ILE A 41 -14.27 -25.35 12.97
N ASP A 42 -15.12 -25.64 13.94
CA ASP A 42 -15.21 -24.92 15.21
C ASP A 42 -14.99 -25.90 16.36
N VAL A 43 -14.00 -25.61 17.20
CA VAL A 43 -13.57 -26.43 18.34
C VAL A 43 -13.75 -25.61 19.61
N TYR A 44 -14.70 -26.03 20.43
CA TYR A 44 -14.94 -25.48 21.75
C TYR A 44 -14.28 -26.38 22.81
N ILE A 45 -13.50 -25.79 23.71
CA ILE A 45 -12.87 -26.49 24.83
C ILE A 45 -13.43 -25.90 26.12
N SER A 46 -14.19 -26.68 26.87
CA SER A 46 -14.75 -26.23 28.15
C SER A 46 -13.69 -26.11 29.25
N GLU A 47 -14.05 -25.49 30.37
CA GLU A 47 -13.17 -25.37 31.55
C GLU A 47 -12.77 -26.73 32.14
N ASP A 48 -13.63 -27.75 32.03
CA ASP A 48 -13.34 -29.13 32.44
C ASP A 48 -12.63 -29.95 31.35
N LYS A 49 -12.09 -29.26 30.32
CA LYS A 49 -11.34 -29.82 29.18
C LYS A 49 -12.17 -30.76 28.30
N GLN A 50 -13.50 -30.68 28.34
CA GLN A 50 -14.34 -31.36 27.36
C GLN A 50 -14.21 -30.65 26.02
N ILE A 51 -14.00 -31.44 24.98
CA ILE A 51 -13.86 -30.92 23.62
C ILE A 51 -15.20 -31.11 22.93
N HIS A 52 -15.70 -30.03 22.34
CA HIS A 52 -16.87 -30.09 21.48
C HIS A 52 -16.50 -29.61 20.09
N LEU A 53 -17.04 -30.29 19.10
CA LEU A 53 -16.70 -30.09 17.70
C LEU A 53 -17.96 -29.73 16.92
N SER A 54 -17.85 -28.72 16.06
CA SER A 54 -18.82 -28.41 15.02
C SER A 54 -18.08 -28.34 13.69
N VAL A 55 -18.53 -29.10 12.68
CA VAL A 55 -17.95 -29.05 11.33
C VAL A 55 -19.03 -28.72 10.32
N LYS A 56 -18.87 -27.58 9.64
CA LYS A 56 -19.78 -27.13 8.60
C LYS A 56 -19.18 -27.37 7.22
N LYS A 57 -19.96 -28.02 6.37
CA LYS A 57 -19.60 -28.28 4.97
C LYS A 57 -20.02 -27.08 4.11
N ARG A 58 -19.09 -26.57 3.30
CA ARG A 58 -19.31 -25.50 2.33
C ARG A 58 -19.05 -26.01 0.92
N LEU A 59 -19.98 -25.71 0.03
CA LEU A 59 -19.80 -25.88 -1.41
C LEU A 59 -19.09 -24.65 -1.97
N SER A 60 -18.35 -24.86 -3.07
CA SER A 60 -17.62 -23.79 -3.77
C SER A 60 -18.52 -22.65 -4.28
N ASN A 61 -19.83 -22.87 -4.36
CA ASN A 61 -20.85 -21.88 -4.78
C ASN A 61 -21.47 -21.08 -3.61
N GLU A 62 -20.81 -21.01 -2.46
CA GLU A 62 -21.22 -20.26 -1.26
C GLU A 62 -22.51 -20.75 -0.58
N GLN A 63 -23.15 -21.82 -1.05
CA GLN A 63 -24.24 -22.46 -0.33
C GLN A 63 -23.70 -23.38 0.77
N SER A 64 -24.20 -23.23 2.00
CA SER A 64 -23.93 -24.16 3.08
C SER A 64 -24.59 -25.51 2.78
N ALA A 65 -23.81 -26.59 2.78
CA ALA A 65 -24.30 -27.94 2.48
C ALA A 65 -24.83 -28.68 3.72
N GLY A 66 -25.07 -27.96 4.82
CA GLY A 66 -25.46 -28.55 6.10
C GLY A 66 -24.27 -29.08 6.92
N PRO A 67 -24.54 -29.87 7.98
CA PRO A 67 -23.51 -30.47 8.81
C PRO A 67 -22.70 -31.50 8.01
N TRP A 68 -21.41 -31.62 8.31
CA TRP A 68 -20.58 -32.69 7.73
C TRP A 68 -20.88 -34.02 8.42
N ASP A 69 -21.02 -35.08 7.63
CA ASP A 69 -21.32 -36.45 8.06
C ASP A 69 -20.08 -37.31 8.30
N PHE A 70 -18.89 -36.71 8.27
CA PHE A 70 -17.58 -37.37 8.47
C PHE A 70 -17.27 -38.43 7.39
N GLN A 71 -17.97 -38.38 6.26
CA GLN A 71 -17.68 -39.21 5.08
C GLN A 71 -16.84 -38.42 4.07
N ASP A 72 -16.21 -39.16 3.14
CA ASP A 72 -15.43 -38.60 2.04
C ASP A 72 -14.27 -37.66 2.47
N TRP A 73 -13.56 -37.99 3.55
CA TRP A 73 -12.43 -37.21 4.08
C TRP A 73 -11.35 -36.91 3.02
N GLN A 74 -11.17 -37.81 2.04
CA GLN A 74 -10.23 -37.63 0.92
C GLN A 74 -10.58 -36.42 0.02
N ARG A 75 -11.83 -35.95 0.06
CA ARG A 75 -12.35 -34.82 -0.72
C ARG A 75 -12.53 -33.55 0.11
N ALA A 76 -12.17 -33.60 1.39
CA ALA A 76 -12.33 -32.49 2.31
C ALA A 76 -11.06 -31.63 2.37
N GLN A 77 -11.26 -30.30 2.37
CA GLN A 77 -10.20 -29.34 2.64
C GLN A 77 -10.66 -28.33 3.68
N ILE A 78 -9.74 -27.85 4.49
CA ILE A 78 -10.02 -26.86 5.52
C ILE A 78 -10.04 -25.47 4.90
N SER A 79 -11.16 -24.76 5.06
CA SER A 79 -11.24 -23.32 4.84
C SER A 79 -10.99 -22.55 6.13
N ALA A 80 -11.60 -22.94 7.25
CA ALA A 80 -11.44 -22.24 8.50
C ALA A 80 -11.34 -23.19 9.69
N VAL A 81 -10.51 -22.83 10.67
CA VAL A 81 -10.48 -23.46 11.99
C VAL A 81 -10.63 -22.36 13.03
N ARG A 82 -11.57 -22.55 13.95
CA ARG A 82 -11.70 -21.75 15.17
C ARG A 82 -11.49 -22.66 16.38
N ILE A 83 -10.65 -22.26 17.32
CA ILE A 83 -10.44 -22.93 18.60
C ILE A 83 -10.73 -21.91 19.70
N HIS A 84 -11.67 -22.19 20.60
CA HIS A 84 -12.03 -21.25 21.67
C HIS A 84 -12.48 -21.95 22.95
N SER A 85 -12.47 -21.22 24.08
CA SER A 85 -13.01 -21.73 25.36
C SER A 85 -14.17 -20.94 25.95
N ASP A 86 -14.52 -19.79 25.36
CA ASP A 86 -15.70 -19.02 25.77
C ASP A 86 -16.99 -19.59 25.13
N ILE A 87 -18.01 -19.79 25.96
CA ILE A 87 -19.34 -20.28 25.57
C ILE A 87 -20.20 -19.19 24.90
N SER A 88 -19.82 -17.91 25.09
CA SER A 88 -20.60 -16.76 24.60
C SER A 88 -20.64 -16.66 23.06
N THR A 89 -19.74 -17.37 22.38
CA THR A 89 -19.63 -17.42 20.91
C THR A 89 -20.45 -18.53 20.27
N ILE A 90 -21.21 -19.32 21.06
CA ILE A 90 -21.93 -20.50 20.55
C ILE A 90 -23.20 -20.11 19.79
N GLY A 91 -23.04 -19.97 18.47
CA GLY A 91 -24.11 -20.05 17.48
C GLY A 91 -24.13 -21.36 16.68
N TYR A 92 -23.41 -22.38 17.15
CA TYR A 92 -23.15 -23.63 16.42
C TYR A 92 -23.62 -24.85 17.22
N ASP A 93 -24.13 -25.86 16.52
CA ASP A 93 -24.51 -27.16 17.06
C ASP A 93 -23.24 -27.98 17.35
N HIS A 94 -22.64 -27.74 18.50
CA HIS A 94 -21.46 -28.45 18.96
C HIS A 94 -21.84 -29.83 19.52
N ARG A 95 -21.16 -30.88 19.06
CA ARG A 95 -21.27 -32.23 19.65
C ARG A 95 -20.05 -32.53 20.52
N PRO A 96 -20.19 -33.26 21.64
CA PRO A 96 -19.05 -33.78 22.37
C PRO A 96 -18.17 -34.65 21.46
N SER A 97 -16.86 -34.44 21.52
CA SER A 97 -15.85 -35.13 20.72
C SER A 97 -14.62 -35.41 21.57
N ASP A 98 -13.80 -36.38 21.14
CA ASP A 98 -12.51 -36.63 21.76
C ASP A 98 -11.37 -35.90 21.01
N LEU A 99 -10.22 -35.83 21.67
CA LEU A 99 -9.04 -35.14 21.15
C LEU A 99 -8.50 -35.77 19.85
N VAL A 100 -8.62 -37.09 19.70
CA VAL A 100 -8.11 -37.83 18.53
C VAL A 100 -8.95 -37.51 17.30
N GLU A 101 -10.27 -37.49 17.45
CA GLU A 101 -11.22 -37.10 16.41
C GLU A 101 -10.96 -35.68 15.92
N VAL A 102 -10.85 -34.71 16.85
CA VAL A 102 -10.57 -33.32 16.49
C VAL A 102 -9.20 -33.17 15.82
N ALA A 103 -8.16 -33.81 16.37
CA ALA A 103 -6.82 -33.80 15.79
C ALA A 103 -6.80 -34.32 14.36
N HIS A 104 -7.54 -35.40 14.07
CA HIS A 104 -7.64 -35.95 12.73
C HIS A 104 -8.23 -34.93 11.75
N ILE A 105 -9.28 -34.22 12.16
CA ILE A 105 -10.02 -33.29 11.30
C ILE A 105 -9.23 -32.00 11.03
N ILE A 106 -8.58 -31.41 12.05
CA ILE A 106 -7.78 -30.20 11.86
C ILE A 106 -6.43 -30.45 11.16
N SER A 107 -6.03 -31.73 11.05
CA SER A 107 -4.85 -32.14 10.28
C SER A 107 -5.10 -32.25 8.78
N LEU A 108 -6.37 -32.13 8.33
CA LEU A 108 -6.75 -32.18 6.93
C LEU A 108 -6.07 -31.06 6.12
N PRO A 109 -5.91 -31.22 4.79
CA PRO A 109 -5.28 -30.21 3.95
C PRO A 109 -6.03 -28.89 3.97
N VAL A 110 -5.30 -27.78 4.09
CA VAL A 110 -5.87 -26.43 3.95
C VAL A 110 -5.96 -26.08 2.47
N VAL A 111 -7.06 -25.45 2.08
CA VAL A 111 -7.29 -25.02 0.71
C VAL A 111 -6.18 -24.06 0.26
N PRO A 112 -5.42 -24.39 -0.80
CA PRO A 112 -4.36 -23.51 -1.29
C PRO A 112 -4.92 -22.17 -1.78
N ARG A 113 -4.29 -21.06 -1.37
CA ARG A 113 -4.52 -19.71 -1.93
C ARG A 113 -5.96 -19.17 -1.80
N SER A 114 -6.81 -19.79 -1.00
CA SER A 114 -8.09 -19.23 -0.58
C SER A 114 -7.88 -18.41 0.70
N ARG A 115 -8.87 -17.61 1.11
CA ARG A 115 -8.85 -16.87 2.39
C ARG A 115 -9.03 -17.81 3.58
N SER A 116 -8.14 -18.78 3.72
CA SER A 116 -8.20 -19.73 4.81
C SER A 116 -7.76 -19.09 6.12
N SER A 117 -8.45 -19.40 7.22
CA SER A 117 -8.21 -18.78 8.53
C SER A 117 -8.05 -19.79 9.66
N LEU A 118 -7.05 -19.58 10.52
CA LEU A 118 -6.92 -20.21 11.82
C LEU A 118 -7.11 -19.15 12.90
N VAL A 119 -8.14 -19.29 13.72
CA VAL A 119 -8.47 -18.37 14.82
C VAL A 119 -8.41 -19.15 16.12
N VAL A 120 -7.64 -18.66 17.08
CA VAL A 120 -7.57 -19.17 18.43
C VAL A 120 -7.92 -18.02 19.37
N GLU A 121 -8.94 -18.16 20.19
CA GLU A 121 -9.45 -17.05 21.02
C GLU A 121 -9.95 -17.47 22.40
N GLY A 122 -9.78 -16.59 23.38
CA GLY A 122 -10.40 -16.69 24.70
C GLY A 122 -10.09 -18.03 25.37
N LEU A 123 -8.81 -18.39 25.47
CA LEU A 123 -8.38 -19.66 26.04
C LEU A 123 -8.08 -19.50 27.52
N GLY A 124 -8.88 -20.14 28.38
CA GLY A 124 -8.55 -20.26 29.79
C GLY A 124 -7.33 -21.18 30.03
N PRO A 125 -6.67 -21.08 31.20
CA PRO A 125 -5.52 -21.93 31.54
C PRO A 125 -5.81 -23.44 31.43
N ALA A 126 -7.04 -23.86 31.69
CA ALA A 126 -7.45 -25.26 31.61
C ALA A 126 -7.47 -25.80 30.17
N ALA A 127 -7.79 -24.95 29.18
CA ALA A 127 -7.90 -25.33 27.77
C ALA A 127 -6.55 -25.30 27.03
N MET A 128 -5.49 -24.78 27.66
CA MET A 128 -4.21 -24.51 27.00
C MET A 128 -3.51 -25.79 26.52
N ASP A 129 -3.38 -26.80 27.38
CA ASP A 129 -2.71 -28.07 27.03
C ASP A 129 -3.35 -28.72 25.78
N VAL A 130 -4.68 -28.70 25.71
CA VAL A 130 -5.45 -29.24 24.58
C VAL A 130 -5.21 -28.40 23.34
N THR A 131 -5.27 -27.07 23.46
CA THR A 131 -5.04 -26.15 22.33
C THR A 131 -3.65 -26.31 21.75
N VAL A 132 -2.63 -26.43 22.60
CA VAL A 132 -1.24 -26.68 22.20
C VAL A 132 -1.13 -27.93 21.35
N LEU A 133 -1.77 -29.03 21.77
CA LEU A 133 -1.80 -30.28 21.00
C LEU A 133 -2.49 -30.11 19.65
N LEU A 134 -3.61 -29.37 19.63
CA LEU A 134 -4.35 -29.08 18.39
C LEU A 134 -3.52 -28.23 17.42
N LEU A 135 -2.86 -27.17 17.90
CA LEU A 135 -1.97 -26.33 17.10
C LEU A 135 -0.80 -27.12 16.52
N TYR A 136 -0.27 -28.09 17.26
CA TYR A 136 0.82 -28.94 16.80
C TYR A 136 0.45 -29.78 15.58
N VAL A 137 -0.77 -30.34 15.56
CA VAL A 137 -1.27 -31.18 14.45
C VAL A 137 -1.93 -30.36 13.32
N THR A 138 -2.20 -29.08 13.55
CA THR A 138 -2.79 -28.18 12.56
C THR A 138 -1.80 -27.83 11.46
N GLN A 139 -2.29 -27.84 10.21
CA GLN A 139 -1.50 -27.42 9.06
C GLN A 139 -1.09 -25.94 9.16
N LYS A 140 0.13 -25.60 8.74
CA LYS A 140 0.69 -24.24 8.89
C LYS A 140 0.59 -23.39 7.61
N THR A 141 -0.48 -23.60 6.84
CA THR A 141 -0.63 -23.03 5.48
C THR A 141 -1.83 -22.10 5.31
N PHE A 142 -2.54 -21.78 6.40
CA PHE A 142 -3.60 -20.75 6.41
C PHE A 142 -3.08 -19.37 6.00
N THR A 143 -3.95 -18.56 5.40
CA THR A 143 -3.59 -17.20 4.97
C THR A 143 -3.86 -16.13 6.04
N ASP A 144 -4.76 -16.41 6.98
CA ASP A 144 -5.14 -15.55 8.10
C ASP A 144 -4.93 -16.33 9.40
N LEU A 145 -3.97 -15.90 10.22
CA LEU A 145 -3.70 -16.48 11.53
C LEU A 145 -4.05 -15.45 12.60
N ARG A 146 -4.92 -15.81 13.56
CA ARG A 146 -5.27 -14.96 14.69
C ARG A 146 -5.17 -15.74 15.99
N LEU A 147 -4.36 -15.23 16.91
CA LEU A 147 -4.17 -15.78 18.24
C LEU A 147 -4.49 -14.68 19.24
N TRP A 148 -5.66 -14.76 19.88
CA TRP A 148 -6.22 -13.72 20.73
C TRP A 148 -6.53 -14.26 22.11
N ASP A 149 -6.36 -13.43 23.14
CA ASP A 149 -6.75 -13.71 24.53
C ASP A 149 -6.35 -15.13 24.99
N CYS A 150 -5.10 -15.52 24.69
CA CYS A 150 -4.55 -16.80 25.14
C CYS A 150 -3.99 -16.62 26.56
N ALA A 151 -4.57 -17.30 27.55
CA ALA A 151 -4.17 -17.16 28.95
C ALA A 151 -2.71 -17.59 29.24
N ASN A 152 -2.24 -17.16 30.41
CA ASN A 152 -0.84 -17.11 30.85
C ASN A 152 -0.12 -18.47 31.08
N GLY A 153 -0.69 -19.60 30.62
CA GLY A 153 -0.27 -20.95 31.03
C GLY A 153 0.93 -21.54 30.28
N GLU A 154 1.02 -21.39 28.96
CA GLU A 154 2.02 -22.10 28.12
C GLU A 154 2.54 -21.26 26.93
N GLN A 155 3.07 -20.07 27.24
CA GLN A 155 3.52 -19.05 26.29
C GLN A 155 4.47 -19.56 25.19
N PHE A 156 5.41 -20.44 25.54
CA PHE A 156 6.49 -20.86 24.63
C PHE A 156 5.98 -21.64 23.41
N VAL A 157 4.87 -22.38 23.53
CA VAL A 157 4.35 -23.18 22.42
C VAL A 157 3.71 -22.28 21.37
N VAL A 158 2.97 -21.26 21.81
CA VAL A 158 2.36 -20.26 20.92
C VAL A 158 3.45 -19.50 20.17
N GLU A 159 4.51 -19.08 20.87
CA GLU A 159 5.67 -18.40 20.28
C GLU A 159 6.39 -19.28 19.23
N ASP A 160 6.69 -20.54 19.57
CA ASP A 160 7.32 -21.50 18.65
C ASP A 160 6.42 -21.79 17.44
N PHE A 161 5.10 -21.89 17.64
CA PHE A 161 4.14 -22.08 16.57
C PHE A 161 4.14 -20.88 15.62
N VAL A 162 4.00 -19.65 16.15
CA VAL A 162 4.03 -18.41 15.35
C VAL A 162 5.34 -18.29 14.59
N LYS A 163 6.48 -18.58 15.23
CA LYS A 163 7.78 -18.57 14.58
C LYS A 163 7.83 -19.54 13.40
N GLN A 164 7.45 -20.81 13.61
CA GLN A 164 7.41 -21.81 12.53
C GLN A 164 6.47 -21.39 11.41
N TYR A 165 5.35 -20.75 11.75
CA TYR A 165 4.38 -20.24 10.79
C TYR A 165 4.96 -19.14 9.91
N ILE A 166 5.61 -18.17 10.54
CA ILE A 166 6.30 -17.06 9.89
C ILE A 166 7.43 -17.58 8.99
N GLU A 167 8.18 -18.59 9.42
CA GLU A 167 9.25 -19.20 8.62
C GLU A 167 8.73 -19.88 7.34
N GLN A 168 7.46 -20.30 7.30
CA GLN A 168 6.81 -20.97 6.17
C GLN A 168 6.05 -20.01 5.22
N GLU A 169 6.06 -18.70 5.51
CA GLU A 169 5.47 -17.48 4.92
C GLU A 169 4.74 -17.47 3.55
N GLU A 170 4.89 -18.44 2.65
CA GLU A 170 4.54 -18.32 1.23
C GLU A 170 3.09 -17.86 0.95
N SER A 171 2.17 -18.09 1.90
CA SER A 171 0.74 -17.77 1.79
C SER A 171 0.20 -16.79 2.85
N LEU A 172 0.99 -16.31 3.81
CA LEU A 172 0.48 -15.48 4.91
C LEU A 172 0.05 -14.08 4.40
N ILE A 173 -1.18 -13.67 4.75
CA ILE A 173 -1.79 -12.38 4.39
C ILE A 173 -2.13 -11.58 5.65
N TYR A 174 -2.52 -12.26 6.73
CA TYR A 174 -2.85 -11.64 8.00
C TYR A 174 -2.30 -12.44 9.19
N LEU A 175 -1.65 -11.75 10.12
CA LEU A 175 -1.20 -12.28 11.40
C LEU A 175 -1.69 -11.38 12.53
N GLY A 176 -2.61 -11.86 13.36
CA GLY A 176 -3.05 -11.21 14.59
C GLY A 176 -2.52 -11.96 15.80
N LEU A 177 -1.86 -11.26 16.72
CA LEU A 177 -1.33 -11.82 17.96
C LEU A 177 -1.65 -10.85 19.11
N ASP A 178 -2.64 -11.20 19.92
CA ASP A 178 -3.05 -10.45 21.10
C ASP A 178 -3.03 -11.40 22.30
N CYS A 179 -1.85 -11.76 22.77
CA CYS A 179 -1.66 -12.61 23.93
C CYS A 179 -0.82 -11.84 24.95
N ALA A 180 -1.41 -11.55 26.12
CA ALA A 180 -0.91 -10.59 27.11
C ALA A 180 0.56 -10.81 27.53
N ASP A 181 1.04 -12.05 27.49
CA ASP A 181 2.38 -12.42 27.92
C ASP A 181 3.34 -12.82 26.79
N THR A 182 3.00 -12.50 25.53
CA THR A 182 3.91 -12.77 24.40
C THR A 182 5.26 -12.08 24.64
N LYS A 183 6.35 -12.85 24.69
CA LYS A 183 7.68 -12.26 24.79
C LYS A 183 8.04 -11.63 23.47
N LYS A 184 8.25 -10.32 23.50
CA LYS A 184 8.70 -9.52 22.37
C LYS A 184 9.89 -10.17 21.64
N GLU A 185 10.87 -10.69 22.39
CA GLU A 185 12.11 -11.27 21.86
C GLU A 185 11.86 -12.54 21.02
N SER A 186 10.82 -13.30 21.33
CA SER A 186 10.51 -14.56 20.65
C SER A 186 9.95 -14.34 19.24
N VAL A 187 9.19 -13.26 19.06
CA VAL A 187 8.49 -12.94 17.80
C VAL A 187 9.18 -11.86 16.99
N LEU A 188 10.02 -11.01 17.60
CA LEU A 188 10.69 -9.91 16.92
C LEU A 188 11.56 -10.40 15.75
N GLU A 189 12.49 -11.34 16.00
CA GLU A 189 13.37 -11.86 14.94
C GLU A 189 12.60 -12.48 13.75
N PRO A 190 11.60 -13.36 13.98
CA PRO A 190 10.73 -13.83 12.92
C PRO A 190 10.07 -12.69 12.14
N LEU A 191 9.48 -11.70 12.82
CA LEU A 191 8.83 -10.55 12.18
C LEU A 191 9.81 -9.70 11.37
N LEU A 192 11.01 -9.45 11.88
CA LEU A 192 12.08 -8.74 11.16
C LEU A 192 12.50 -9.49 9.89
N SER A 193 12.53 -10.82 9.95
CA SER A 193 12.87 -11.65 8.79
C SER A 193 11.90 -11.46 7.63
N LEU A 194 10.62 -11.16 7.93
CA LEU A 194 9.62 -10.86 6.92
C LEU A 194 10.07 -9.63 6.15
N PHE A 195 10.35 -8.51 6.82
CA PHE A 195 10.72 -7.23 6.19
C PHE A 195 11.97 -7.27 5.30
N LYS A 196 12.83 -8.28 5.47
CA LYS A 196 14.01 -8.51 4.61
C LYS A 196 13.68 -9.27 3.32
N LYS A 197 12.70 -10.19 3.39
CA LYS A 197 12.35 -11.09 2.29
C LYS A 197 11.33 -10.43 1.36
N LYS A 198 11.28 -10.91 0.13
CA LYS A 198 10.26 -10.56 -0.86
C LYS A 198 9.08 -11.53 -0.77
N THR A 199 7.85 -11.04 -0.66
CA THR A 199 6.61 -11.83 -0.62
C THR A 199 5.71 -11.53 -1.80
N LYS A 200 5.03 -12.52 -2.36
CA LYS A 200 4.12 -12.24 -3.49
C LYS A 200 2.79 -11.61 -3.06
N THR A 201 2.55 -11.47 -1.77
CA THR A 201 1.27 -11.13 -1.15
C THR A 201 1.39 -9.93 -0.22
N SER A 202 0.30 -9.17 -0.11
CA SER A 202 0.20 -8.12 0.91
C SER A 202 0.05 -8.77 2.28
N LEU A 203 0.77 -8.25 3.28
CA LEU A 203 0.80 -8.80 4.63
C LEU A 203 0.39 -7.74 5.66
N LYS A 204 -0.56 -8.06 6.53
CA LYS A 204 -0.92 -7.25 7.68
C LYS A 204 -0.62 -8.01 8.97
N ILE A 205 0.12 -7.39 9.88
CA ILE A 205 0.51 -7.93 11.16
C ILE A 205 -0.07 -7.00 12.23
N GLU A 206 -0.86 -7.55 13.14
CA GLU A 206 -1.41 -6.86 14.30
C GLU A 206 -0.91 -7.55 15.56
N VAL A 207 -0.12 -6.84 16.35
CA VAL A 207 0.45 -7.32 17.62
C VAL A 207 0.11 -6.35 18.77
N PRO A 208 -1.19 -6.10 19.05
CA PRO A 208 -1.61 -5.08 20.02
C PRO A 208 -1.10 -5.33 21.44
N CYS A 209 -0.85 -6.58 21.82
CA CYS A 209 -0.28 -6.95 23.12
C CYS A 209 1.20 -6.56 23.27
N LEU A 210 1.90 -6.24 22.18
CA LEU A 210 3.31 -5.86 22.19
C LEU A 210 3.46 -4.35 22.15
N SER A 211 4.40 -3.84 22.95
CA SER A 211 4.91 -2.49 22.81
C SER A 211 6.29 -2.54 22.14
N PHE A 212 6.41 -1.89 20.98
CA PHE A 212 7.70 -1.67 20.34
C PHE A 212 8.22 -0.28 20.70
N GLY A 213 9.40 -0.27 21.34
CA GLY A 213 10.17 0.92 21.60
C GLY A 213 10.92 1.40 20.36
N CYS A 214 11.76 2.42 20.53
CA CYS A 214 12.53 2.98 19.43
C CYS A 214 13.45 1.92 18.78
N ASP A 215 14.13 1.11 19.59
CA ASP A 215 15.13 0.14 19.12
C ASP A 215 14.50 -0.95 18.25
N GLU A 216 13.28 -1.41 18.56
CA GLU A 216 12.60 -2.40 17.72
C GLU A 216 12.07 -1.80 16.43
N VAL A 217 11.49 -0.59 16.47
CA VAL A 217 11.04 0.11 15.25
C VAL A 217 12.24 0.45 14.35
N GLU A 218 13.38 0.77 14.96
CA GLU A 218 14.65 0.93 14.28
C GLU A 218 15.08 -0.39 13.62
N ALA A 219 15.03 -1.51 14.34
CA ALA A 219 15.34 -2.82 13.78
C ALA A 219 14.43 -3.17 12.58
N PHE A 220 13.14 -2.89 12.65
CA PHE A 220 12.21 -3.05 11.51
C PHE A 220 12.60 -2.16 10.33
N THR A 221 13.00 -0.91 10.61
CA THR A 221 13.43 0.04 9.60
C THR A 221 14.71 -0.44 8.91
N GLU A 222 15.71 -0.90 9.67
CA GLU A 222 16.97 -1.44 9.13
C GLU A 222 16.77 -2.77 8.38
N ALA A 223 15.89 -3.65 8.88
CA ALA A 223 15.50 -4.88 8.18
C ALA A 223 14.91 -4.58 6.80
N TRP A 224 14.05 -3.56 6.69
CA TRP A 224 13.53 -3.12 5.41
C TRP A 224 14.58 -2.39 4.54
N MET A 225 15.42 -1.52 5.12
CA MET A 225 16.47 -0.80 4.39
C MET A 225 17.53 -1.74 3.78
N SER A 226 17.71 -2.92 4.37
CA SER A 226 18.58 -3.97 3.86
C SER A 226 17.93 -4.89 2.81
N SER A 227 16.64 -4.68 2.51
CA SER A 227 15.92 -5.39 1.43
C SER A 227 16.25 -4.81 0.04
N ASP A 228 15.64 -5.34 -1.02
CA ASP A 228 15.72 -4.77 -2.38
C ASP A 228 14.85 -3.51 -2.57
N GLY A 229 14.06 -3.15 -1.54
CA GLY A 229 13.11 -2.05 -1.54
C GLY A 229 11.91 -2.26 -2.47
N PHE A 230 11.65 -3.50 -2.90
CA PHE A 230 10.48 -3.79 -3.71
C PHE A 230 9.19 -3.42 -2.96
N TYR A 231 8.24 -2.81 -3.67
CA TYR A 231 6.99 -2.41 -3.05
C TYR A 231 6.05 -3.60 -2.90
N GLU A 232 5.87 -4.02 -1.65
CA GLU A 232 4.80 -4.91 -1.18
C GLU A 232 4.08 -4.21 -0.04
N LYS A 233 2.74 -4.22 -0.07
CA LYS A 233 1.96 -3.62 1.01
C LYS A 233 2.15 -4.47 2.25
N ARG A 234 2.90 -3.93 3.21
CA ARG A 234 3.10 -4.53 4.53
C ARG A 234 2.75 -3.57 5.62
N GLU A 235 2.15 -4.06 6.67
CA GLU A 235 1.73 -3.24 7.80
C GLU A 235 1.97 -4.03 9.08
N VAL A 236 2.67 -3.42 10.03
CA VAL A 236 2.76 -3.90 11.41
C VAL A 236 2.14 -2.83 12.28
N SER A 237 1.14 -3.20 13.07
CA SER A 237 0.57 -2.35 14.11
C SER A 237 0.77 -3.02 15.47
N TRP A 238 1.10 -2.22 16.47
CA TRP A 238 1.36 -2.65 17.84
C TRP A 238 0.66 -1.71 18.82
N GLY A 239 0.85 -1.96 20.12
CA GLY A 239 0.32 -1.11 21.18
C GLY A 239 0.93 0.30 21.20
N THR A 240 0.88 0.93 22.37
CA THR A 240 1.43 2.28 22.55
C THR A 240 2.95 2.30 22.39
N SER A 241 3.47 3.35 21.75
CA SER A 241 4.92 3.62 21.63
C SER A 241 5.21 5.01 22.17
N SER A 242 6.14 5.11 23.12
CA SER A 242 6.45 6.39 23.77
C SER A 242 7.51 7.23 23.02
N ASP A 243 8.24 6.64 22.07
CA ASP A 243 9.57 7.16 21.69
C ASP A 243 9.83 7.33 20.17
N LEU A 244 8.78 7.51 19.35
CA LEU A 244 8.96 7.71 17.89
C LEU A 244 9.77 8.97 17.53
N GLU A 245 9.91 9.94 18.44
CA GLU A 245 10.73 11.15 18.23
C GLU A 245 12.22 10.85 18.03
N LYS A 246 12.77 9.84 18.72
CA LYS A 246 14.16 9.40 18.50
C LYS A 246 14.38 8.88 17.09
N LEU A 247 13.39 8.14 16.57
CA LEU A 247 13.44 7.62 15.21
C LEU A 247 13.28 8.74 14.18
N ARG A 248 12.44 9.73 14.48
CA ARG A 248 12.30 10.95 13.67
C ARG A 248 13.59 11.75 13.61
N SER A 249 14.33 11.88 14.71
CA SER A 249 15.60 12.60 14.72
C SER A 249 16.71 11.85 13.97
N LYS A 250 16.75 10.51 14.08
CA LYS A 250 17.72 9.66 13.39
C LYS A 250 17.54 9.64 11.87
N TYR A 251 16.33 9.36 11.38
CA TYR A 251 16.08 9.16 9.94
C TYR A 251 15.49 10.37 9.23
N ARG A 252 15.03 11.39 9.96
CA ARG A 252 14.36 12.60 9.43
C ARG A 252 13.29 12.27 8.38
N PRO A 253 12.28 11.44 8.72
CA PRO A 253 11.27 11.03 7.76
C PRO A 253 10.48 12.24 7.26
N SER A 254 10.42 12.40 5.94
CA SER A 254 9.66 13.42 5.24
C SER A 254 8.16 13.15 5.42
N ARG A 255 7.48 13.96 6.25
CA ARG A 255 6.03 13.83 6.57
C ARG A 255 5.65 12.47 7.16
N GLY A 256 6.56 11.89 7.95
CA GLY A 256 6.40 10.55 8.49
C GLY A 256 6.66 9.43 7.47
N TYR A 257 7.21 9.74 6.30
CA TYR A 257 7.69 8.76 5.32
C TYR A 257 9.21 8.73 5.28
N LEU A 258 9.77 7.53 5.25
CA LEU A 258 11.18 7.27 4.96
C LEU A 258 11.24 6.54 3.62
N ALA A 259 11.94 7.10 2.64
CA ALA A 259 12.10 6.46 1.33
C ALA A 259 13.22 5.43 1.32
N HIS A 260 12.99 4.30 0.64
CA HIS A 260 14.05 3.32 0.45
C HIS A 260 15.12 3.90 -0.48
N PRO A 261 16.41 3.57 -0.32
CA PRO A 261 17.47 3.99 -1.25
C PRO A 261 17.17 3.67 -2.72
N SER A 262 16.51 2.54 -2.99
CA SER A 262 16.09 2.14 -4.35
C SER A 262 14.92 2.94 -4.93
N LYS A 263 14.27 3.82 -4.14
CA LYS A 263 13.12 4.67 -4.52
C LYS A 263 11.93 3.88 -5.11
N ARG A 264 11.76 2.62 -4.70
CA ARG A 264 10.66 1.74 -5.11
C ARG A 264 9.54 1.68 -4.08
N SER A 265 9.89 1.75 -2.79
CA SER A 265 8.96 1.82 -1.67
C SER A 265 9.36 2.91 -0.67
N SER A 266 8.46 3.19 0.27
CA SER A 266 8.74 3.98 1.47
C SER A 266 8.11 3.31 2.67
N ILE A 267 8.68 3.49 3.86
CA ILE A 267 8.00 3.21 5.11
C ILE A 267 7.26 4.46 5.56
N SER A 268 6.00 4.31 5.96
CA SER A 268 5.23 5.33 6.67
C SER A 268 5.10 4.97 8.14
N PHE A 269 5.40 5.92 9.02
CA PHE A 269 5.21 5.83 10.46
C PHE A 269 3.93 6.56 10.85
N ASN A 270 2.99 5.88 11.50
CA ASN A 270 1.77 6.48 12.04
C ASN A 270 1.81 6.37 13.57
N GLY A 271 1.71 7.50 14.27
CA GLY A 271 2.12 7.60 15.67
C GLY A 271 1.16 8.38 16.57
N LEU A 272 -0.11 8.56 16.20
CA LEU A 272 -1.02 9.40 16.99
C LEU A 272 -1.71 8.67 18.16
N THR A 273 -1.86 7.34 18.13
CA THR A 273 -2.56 6.59 19.20
C THR A 273 -2.09 5.15 19.35
N ALA A 274 -1.92 4.43 18.25
CA ALA A 274 -1.30 3.11 18.18
C ALA A 274 -0.09 3.19 17.26
N GLY A 275 1.03 2.58 17.67
CA GLY A 275 2.21 2.52 16.83
C GLY A 275 1.91 1.66 15.61
N SER A 276 2.11 2.21 14.42
CA SER A 276 2.06 1.40 13.21
C SER A 276 3.07 1.86 12.18
N MET A 277 3.58 0.88 11.44
CA MET A 277 4.54 1.05 10.36
C MET A 277 4.00 0.35 9.13
N ARG A 278 4.01 1.04 7.99
CA ARG A 278 3.50 0.49 6.73
C ARG A 278 4.47 0.73 5.59
N ILE A 279 4.77 -0.30 4.80
CA ILE A 279 5.43 -0.16 3.51
C ILE A 279 4.39 0.32 2.49
N VAL A 280 4.64 1.51 1.94
CA VAL A 280 3.81 2.17 0.93
C VAL A 280 4.59 2.33 -0.38
N ARG A 281 3.85 2.55 -1.47
CA ARG A 281 4.45 2.84 -2.77
C ARG A 281 5.24 4.13 -2.66
N PHE A 282 6.48 4.14 -3.14
CA PHE A 282 7.29 5.35 -3.18
C PHE A 282 6.57 6.47 -3.95
N ARG A 283 6.58 7.66 -3.37
CA ARG A 283 6.21 8.92 -4.03
C ARG A 283 7.35 9.90 -3.85
N ARG A 284 7.49 10.83 -4.79
CA ARG A 284 8.54 11.87 -4.70
C ARG A 284 8.41 12.73 -3.45
N SER A 285 7.19 12.92 -2.93
CA SER A 285 6.94 13.61 -1.67
C SER A 285 7.49 12.90 -0.43
N HIS A 286 8.01 11.67 -0.54
CA HIS A 286 8.57 10.90 0.57
C HIS A 286 10.08 11.12 0.76
N VAL A 287 10.74 11.87 -0.13
CA VAL A 287 12.13 12.32 0.04
C VAL A 287 12.17 13.82 0.29
N SER A 288 13.22 14.29 0.95
CA SER A 288 13.56 15.70 0.84
C SER A 288 13.92 16.02 -0.60
N VAL A 289 13.70 17.27 -0.97
CA VAL A 289 14.05 17.76 -2.30
C VAL A 289 15.27 18.67 -2.16
N ASP A 290 16.23 18.48 -3.05
CA ASP A 290 17.37 19.38 -3.21
C ASP A 290 17.00 20.56 -4.13
N PHE A 291 17.89 21.54 -4.19
CA PHE A 291 17.75 22.68 -5.09
C PHE A 291 17.69 22.25 -6.56
N ASP A 292 18.43 21.21 -6.96
CA ASP A 292 18.38 20.67 -8.33
C ASP A 292 16.98 20.20 -8.72
N TRP A 293 16.23 19.60 -7.79
CA TRP A 293 14.84 19.23 -8.01
C TRP A 293 13.94 20.46 -8.15
N ILE A 294 14.14 21.48 -7.29
CA ILE A 294 13.38 22.74 -7.32
C ILE A 294 13.61 23.43 -8.67
N ASP A 295 14.87 23.56 -9.09
CA ASP A 295 15.26 24.09 -10.39
C ASP A 295 14.70 23.26 -11.54
N SER A 296 14.73 21.93 -11.45
CA SER A 296 14.09 21.06 -12.44
C SER A 296 12.59 21.32 -12.54
N LYS A 297 11.91 21.58 -11.42
CA LYS A 297 10.48 21.89 -11.39
C LYS A 297 10.20 23.27 -11.97
N ILE A 298 10.94 24.29 -11.56
CA ILE A 298 10.88 25.64 -12.13
C ILE A 298 11.12 25.57 -13.63
N TRP A 299 12.15 24.85 -14.07
CA TRP A 299 12.48 24.64 -15.47
C TRP A 299 11.36 23.91 -16.23
N LYS A 300 10.74 22.86 -15.66
CA LYS A 300 9.59 22.17 -16.29
C LYS A 300 8.37 23.08 -16.42
N LEU A 301 8.08 23.88 -15.39
CA LEU A 301 6.99 24.85 -15.40
C LEU A 301 7.24 25.94 -16.45
N GLN A 302 8.47 26.43 -16.51
CA GLN A 302 8.93 27.34 -17.55
C GLN A 302 8.68 26.70 -18.93
N ASN A 303 9.16 25.48 -19.16
CA ASN A 303 9.00 24.77 -20.43
C ASN A 303 7.59 24.20 -20.70
N GLY A 304 6.57 24.52 -19.89
CA GLY A 304 5.19 24.08 -20.16
C GLY A 304 4.98 22.56 -20.07
N MET A 305 5.89 21.84 -19.42
CA MET A 305 5.85 20.37 -19.30
C MET A 305 5.09 19.88 -18.06
N ASP A 306 4.76 20.78 -17.14
CA ASP A 306 4.00 20.44 -15.94
C ASP A 306 2.58 21.03 -16.02
N VAL A 307 1.65 20.17 -16.43
CA VAL A 307 0.29 20.56 -16.82
C VAL A 307 -0.71 20.46 -15.67
N ALA A 308 -0.42 19.63 -14.66
CA ALA A 308 -1.35 19.39 -13.56
C ALA A 308 -1.30 20.53 -12.52
N HIS A 309 -2.36 20.65 -11.72
CA HIS A 309 -2.30 21.40 -10.46
C HIS A 309 -1.40 20.61 -9.49
N CYS A 310 -0.11 20.89 -9.53
CA CYS A 310 0.84 20.26 -8.63
C CYS A 310 0.88 21.06 -7.33
N LEU A 311 -0.03 20.74 -6.40
CA LEU A 311 0.25 20.95 -4.99
C LEU A 311 1.25 19.86 -4.60
N ASP A 312 2.54 20.16 -4.75
CA ASP A 312 3.58 19.31 -4.23
C ASP A 312 4.02 19.88 -2.90
N GLU A 313 4.13 19.00 -1.94
CA GLU A 313 4.30 19.37 -0.56
C GLU A 313 5.52 18.56 -0.13
N VAL A 314 6.63 19.26 0.09
CA VAL A 314 7.98 18.69 0.22
C VAL A 314 8.61 19.10 1.54
N VAL A 315 9.74 18.48 1.86
CA VAL A 315 10.47 18.69 3.11
C VAL A 315 11.86 19.19 2.75
N LEU A 316 12.24 20.31 3.34
CA LEU A 316 13.61 20.82 3.28
C LEU A 316 14.45 20.10 4.34
N ASP A 317 15.75 19.93 4.10
CA ASP A 317 16.64 19.26 5.03
C ASP A 317 16.90 20.12 6.28
N SER A 318 16.82 21.44 6.14
CA SER A 318 17.02 22.39 7.23
C SER A 318 16.32 23.74 7.03
N GLU A 319 16.21 24.52 8.12
CA GLU A 319 15.80 25.94 8.05
C GLU A 319 16.79 26.80 7.25
N LYS A 320 18.07 26.39 7.19
CA LYS A 320 19.09 27.06 6.37
C LYS A 320 18.77 26.96 4.88
N ASP A 321 18.23 25.82 4.43
CA ASP A 321 17.86 25.62 3.03
C ASP A 321 16.73 26.59 2.64
N TRP A 322 15.81 26.88 3.56
CA TRP A 322 14.80 27.92 3.32
C TRP A 322 15.45 29.28 3.13
N MET A 323 16.41 29.64 3.97
CA MET A 323 17.14 30.91 3.83
C MET A 323 17.92 30.99 2.52
N GLU A 324 18.56 29.90 2.11
CA GLU A 324 19.24 29.80 0.81
C GLU A 324 18.24 29.92 -0.36
N MET A 325 17.05 29.31 -0.26
CA MET A 325 15.97 29.52 -1.25
C MET A 325 15.58 30.99 -1.36
N VAL A 326 15.42 31.70 -0.24
CA VAL A 326 15.10 33.13 -0.23
C VAL A 326 16.22 33.95 -0.87
N GLU A 327 17.48 33.62 -0.57
CA GLU A 327 18.63 34.27 -1.19
C GLU A 327 18.67 34.08 -2.71
N TRP A 328 18.39 32.86 -3.18
CA TRP A 328 18.52 32.50 -4.60
C TRP A 328 17.35 32.95 -5.46
N TYR A 329 16.13 32.82 -4.93
CA TYR A 329 14.91 32.98 -5.72
C TYR A 329 14.22 34.33 -5.48
N GLY A 330 14.60 35.07 -4.44
CA GLY A 330 14.14 36.44 -4.20
C GLY A 330 13.38 36.64 -2.90
N PRO A 331 12.84 37.86 -2.68
CA PRO A 331 12.27 38.24 -1.39
C PRO A 331 10.99 37.46 -1.07
N VAL A 332 10.77 37.23 0.22
CA VAL A 332 9.56 36.60 0.75
C VAL A 332 8.48 37.65 0.97
N GLU A 333 7.25 37.30 0.58
CA GLU A 333 6.04 38.00 0.98
C GLU A 333 5.38 37.27 2.16
N VAL A 334 4.91 38.01 3.17
CA VAL A 334 4.16 37.41 4.29
C VAL A 334 2.68 37.43 3.96
N LYS A 335 2.04 36.25 3.81
CA LYS A 335 0.60 36.19 3.59
C LYS A 335 -0.16 36.44 4.89
N THR A 336 -0.92 37.52 4.90
CA THR A 336 -1.56 38.10 6.09
C THR A 336 -2.62 37.23 6.78
N LYS A 337 -3.21 36.24 6.08
CA LYS A 337 -4.28 35.41 6.67
C LYS A 337 -3.79 34.21 7.48
N SER A 338 -2.63 33.66 7.13
CA SER A 338 -2.05 32.48 7.78
C SER A 338 -0.72 32.77 8.49
N GLY A 339 -0.10 33.91 8.22
CA GLY A 339 1.21 34.28 8.76
C GLY A 339 2.38 33.53 8.13
N TYR A 340 2.14 32.66 7.15
CA TYR A 340 3.20 31.92 6.47
C TYR A 340 4.00 32.84 5.53
N GLN A 341 5.30 32.57 5.49
CA GLN A 341 6.23 33.16 4.54
C GLN A 341 6.04 32.50 3.17
N VAL A 342 5.83 33.30 2.13
CA VAL A 342 5.63 32.82 0.77
C VAL A 342 6.65 33.47 -0.15
N LEU A 343 7.42 32.63 -0.82
CA LEU A 343 8.27 33.03 -1.93
C LEU A 343 7.44 32.87 -3.22
N GLN A 344 7.24 33.97 -3.97
CA GLN A 344 6.56 33.93 -5.26
C GLN A 344 7.57 34.02 -6.39
N LEU A 345 7.56 33.01 -7.26
CA LEU A 345 8.40 32.93 -8.45
C LEU A 345 7.55 33.09 -9.69
N ASP A 346 7.75 34.19 -10.42
CA ASP A 346 7.09 34.38 -11.71
C ASP A 346 7.78 33.52 -12.79
N VAL A 347 7.24 32.31 -12.97
CA VAL A 347 7.68 31.35 -13.99
C VAL A 347 7.38 31.90 -15.39
N HIS A 348 6.24 32.55 -15.52
CA HIS A 348 5.80 33.26 -16.69
C HIS A 348 5.13 34.56 -16.24
N PRO A 349 5.66 35.75 -16.59
CA PRO A 349 5.06 37.03 -16.25
C PRO A 349 3.56 37.02 -16.56
N ASP A 350 2.75 37.40 -15.57
CA ASP A 350 1.29 37.51 -15.60
C ASP A 350 0.47 36.20 -15.73
N LEU A 351 1.08 35.07 -16.08
CA LEU A 351 0.35 33.85 -16.44
C LEU A 351 0.55 32.69 -15.47
N ILE A 352 1.80 32.47 -15.04
CA ILE A 352 2.16 31.33 -14.21
C ILE A 352 3.13 31.81 -13.15
N SER A 353 2.74 31.68 -11.89
CA SER A 353 3.63 31.85 -10.76
C SER A 353 3.69 30.58 -9.93
N LEU A 354 4.85 30.31 -9.35
CA LEU A 354 5.06 29.25 -8.39
C LEU A 354 5.14 29.90 -7.02
N GLU A 355 4.15 29.62 -6.18
CA GLU A 355 4.21 30.00 -4.77
C GLU A 355 4.83 28.88 -3.97
N ILE A 356 5.79 29.25 -3.14
CA ILE A 356 6.52 28.36 -2.27
C ILE A 356 6.25 28.84 -0.85
N GLU A 357 5.34 28.17 -0.16
CA GLU A 357 4.88 28.53 1.19
C GLU A 357 5.65 27.75 2.25
N ASN A 358 6.36 28.44 3.14
CA ASN A 358 7.04 27.84 4.29
C ASN A 358 6.05 27.61 5.44
N ARG A 359 5.86 26.34 5.80
CA ARG A 359 5.01 25.87 6.90
C ARG A 359 5.82 25.28 8.05
N GLY A 360 7.05 25.76 8.25
CA GLY A 360 7.99 25.28 9.27
C GLY A 360 8.89 24.18 8.72
N SER A 361 8.65 22.93 9.11
CA SER A 361 9.43 21.77 8.64
C SER A 361 9.12 21.35 7.20
N HIS A 362 8.14 21.98 6.56
CA HIS A 362 7.64 21.61 5.24
C HIS A 362 7.43 22.85 4.38
N VAL A 363 7.61 22.67 3.07
CA VAL A 363 7.34 23.70 2.08
C VAL A 363 6.29 23.20 1.10
N ALA A 364 5.27 24.03 0.85
CA ALA A 364 4.21 23.74 -0.10
C ALA A 364 4.45 24.51 -1.39
N PHE A 365 4.61 23.79 -2.49
CA PHE A 365 4.72 24.32 -3.84
C PHE A 365 3.32 24.36 -4.44
N THR A 366 2.82 25.56 -4.68
CA THR A 366 1.53 25.80 -5.33
C THR A 366 1.77 26.52 -6.65
N THR A 367 1.51 25.84 -7.77
CA THR A 367 1.48 26.53 -9.06
C THR A 367 0.19 27.34 -9.16
N LYS A 368 0.33 28.66 -9.13
CA LYS A 368 -0.72 29.60 -9.48
C LYS A 368 -0.72 29.84 -10.98
N ARG A 369 -1.89 29.73 -11.58
CA ARG A 369 -2.12 30.03 -12.98
C ARG A 369 -3.20 31.10 -13.05
N THR A 370 -2.91 32.20 -13.72
CA THR A 370 -3.90 33.23 -13.98
C THR A 370 -4.91 32.68 -14.98
N ILE A 371 -6.19 32.71 -14.64
CA ILE A 371 -7.25 32.37 -15.59
C ILE A 371 -7.33 33.51 -16.59
N MET A 372 -6.97 33.25 -17.84
CA MET A 372 -7.03 34.25 -18.91
C MET A 372 -8.49 34.53 -19.26
N ASP A 373 -8.91 35.74 -18.97
CA ASP A 373 -10.18 36.27 -19.44
C ASP A 373 -10.14 36.58 -20.95
N ASN A 374 -11.29 36.97 -21.49
CA ASN A 374 -11.40 37.27 -22.92
C ASN A 374 -10.51 38.44 -23.38
N PRO A 375 -10.41 39.59 -22.69
CA PRO A 375 -9.42 40.63 -23.00
C PRO A 375 -7.97 40.12 -23.05
N MET A 376 -7.53 39.35 -22.05
CA MET A 376 -6.16 38.85 -21.95
C MET A 376 -5.85 37.85 -23.09
N LEU A 377 -6.77 36.91 -23.35
CA LEU A 377 -6.65 35.96 -24.45
C LEU A 377 -6.60 36.67 -25.81
N LYS A 378 -7.47 37.67 -26.03
CA LYS A 378 -7.46 38.48 -27.25
C LYS A 378 -6.17 39.26 -27.43
N SER A 379 -5.65 39.87 -26.35
CA SER A 379 -4.37 40.57 -26.37
C SER A 379 -3.23 39.63 -26.76
N LEU A 380 -3.16 38.43 -26.18
CA LEU A 380 -2.17 37.41 -26.52
C LEU A 380 -2.25 36.99 -27.99
N LEU A 381 -3.46 36.72 -28.49
CA LEU A 381 -3.67 36.35 -29.89
C LEU A 381 -3.43 37.50 -30.86
N PHE A 382 -3.72 38.75 -30.46
CA PHE A 382 -3.44 39.94 -31.24
C PHE A 382 -1.93 40.14 -31.41
N ARG A 383 -1.16 40.04 -30.33
CA ARG A 383 0.31 40.12 -30.37
C ARG A 383 0.90 39.05 -31.31
N TRP A 384 0.41 37.81 -31.21
CA TRP A 384 0.80 36.75 -32.15
C TRP A 384 0.49 37.09 -33.62
N LYS A 385 -0.73 37.56 -33.90
CA LYS A 385 -1.20 37.83 -35.27
C LYS A 385 -0.58 39.07 -35.90
N VAL A 386 -0.35 40.12 -35.12
CA VAL A 386 -0.02 41.46 -35.64
C VAL A 386 1.44 41.76 -35.45
N GLU A 387 1.97 41.56 -34.26
CA GLU A 387 3.37 41.88 -33.95
C GLU A 387 4.30 40.78 -34.48
N GLY A 388 3.77 39.58 -34.74
CA GLY A 388 4.59 38.39 -34.97
C GLY A 388 5.51 38.08 -33.78
N ASN A 389 5.25 38.72 -32.64
CA ASN A 389 5.99 38.55 -31.43
C ASN A 389 5.37 37.38 -30.70
N GLY A 390 5.86 36.19 -31.03
CA GLY A 390 5.52 35.03 -30.28
C GLY A 390 6.35 34.88 -29.03
N ASP A 391 7.32 35.75 -28.69
CA ASP A 391 8.29 35.54 -27.59
C ASP A 391 7.62 35.23 -26.23
N TYR A 392 6.40 35.72 -26.00
CA TYR A 392 5.58 35.33 -24.84
C TYR A 392 5.22 33.81 -24.82
N ILE A 393 5.03 33.17 -25.97
CA ILE A 393 4.92 31.70 -26.12
C ILE A 393 6.29 31.09 -26.48
N ILE A 394 7.22 31.91 -26.98
CA ILE A 394 8.47 31.57 -27.67
C ILE A 394 9.70 32.18 -26.95
N ASN A 395 9.89 31.90 -25.66
CA ASN A 395 11.26 31.77 -25.15
C ASN A 395 11.91 30.48 -25.72
N GLY A 396 11.83 30.28 -27.04
CA GLY A 396 12.16 29.05 -27.76
C GLY A 396 11.18 27.88 -27.62
N ARG A 397 10.04 28.06 -26.92
CA ARG A 397 9.16 26.95 -26.52
C ARG A 397 8.12 26.62 -27.60
N GLN A 398 7.84 25.32 -27.78
CA GLN A 398 6.86 24.84 -28.75
C GLN A 398 5.48 24.55 -28.16
N LYS A 399 5.35 24.42 -26.83
CA LYS A 399 4.11 24.02 -26.15
C LYS A 399 3.99 24.63 -24.75
N VAL A 400 2.80 25.12 -24.39
CA VAL A 400 2.45 25.57 -23.03
C VAL A 400 0.97 25.31 -22.77
N VAL A 401 0.58 25.04 -21.52
CA VAL A 401 -0.83 24.88 -21.13
C VAL A 401 -1.23 26.03 -20.22
N LEU A 402 -2.28 26.74 -20.60
CA LEU A 402 -2.80 27.91 -19.89
C LEU A 402 -4.26 27.70 -19.53
N LEU A 403 -4.70 28.33 -18.44
CA LEU A 403 -6.09 28.33 -18.03
C LEU A 403 -6.81 29.48 -18.72
N VAL A 404 -7.92 29.18 -19.37
CA VAL A 404 -8.74 30.15 -20.09
C VAL A 404 -10.15 30.10 -19.52
N GLU A 405 -10.75 31.27 -19.28
CA GLU A 405 -12.14 31.34 -18.88
C GLU A 405 -13.03 30.63 -19.92
N GLU A 406 -13.98 29.81 -19.47
CA GLU A 406 -14.81 29.02 -20.38
C GLU A 406 -15.56 29.90 -21.39
N SER A 407 -16.05 31.07 -20.95
CA SER A 407 -16.74 32.02 -21.83
C SER A 407 -15.82 32.59 -22.91
N ALA A 408 -14.56 32.89 -22.56
CA ALA A 408 -13.54 33.37 -23.49
C ALA A 408 -13.18 32.28 -24.52
N TRP A 409 -12.98 31.05 -24.05
CA TRP A 409 -12.69 29.91 -24.92
C TRP A 409 -13.84 29.62 -25.90
N ASN A 410 -15.08 29.60 -25.41
CA ASN A 410 -16.27 29.38 -26.24
C ASN A 410 -16.43 30.45 -27.33
N ARG A 411 -16.17 31.71 -27.00
CA ARG A 411 -16.14 32.80 -27.99
C ARG A 411 -15.05 32.61 -29.04
N LEU A 412 -13.87 32.14 -28.62
CA LEU A 412 -12.74 31.95 -29.52
C LEU A 412 -12.96 30.79 -30.50
N ARG A 413 -13.46 29.63 -30.03
CA ARG A 413 -13.70 28.46 -30.89
C ARG A 413 -14.96 28.58 -31.76
N GLY A 414 -15.91 29.43 -31.36
CA GLY A 414 -17.22 29.52 -32.02
C GLY A 414 -17.97 28.19 -31.95
N SER A 415 -18.57 27.76 -33.06
CA SER A 415 -19.23 26.45 -33.17
C SER A 415 -18.30 25.30 -33.56
N LYS A 416 -17.01 25.57 -33.77
CA LYS A 416 -16.07 24.58 -34.32
C LYS A 416 -15.55 23.62 -33.25
N SER A 417 -14.99 22.51 -33.71
CA SER A 417 -14.27 21.51 -32.91
C SER A 417 -13.33 22.18 -31.90
N GLY A 418 -13.01 21.53 -30.77
CA GLY A 418 -12.19 22.03 -29.66
C GLY A 418 -10.72 22.39 -29.97
N ARG A 419 -10.43 22.83 -31.19
CA ARG A 419 -9.15 23.24 -31.76
C ARG A 419 -9.31 24.59 -32.45
N VAL A 420 -8.37 25.50 -32.18
CA VAL A 420 -8.28 26.80 -32.85
C VAL A 420 -6.88 26.93 -33.44
N VAL A 421 -6.78 27.30 -34.72
CA VAL A 421 -5.50 27.50 -35.40
C VAL A 421 -5.37 28.97 -35.77
N VAL A 422 -4.24 29.57 -35.41
CA VAL A 422 -3.92 30.96 -35.69
C VAL A 422 -2.57 31.05 -36.42
N HIS A 423 -2.60 31.46 -37.68
CA HIS A 423 -1.38 31.60 -38.49
C HIS A 423 -0.53 32.79 -38.02
N HIS A 424 0.79 32.61 -38.07
CA HIS A 424 1.74 33.70 -37.88
C HIS A 424 1.74 34.62 -39.11
N PRO A 425 1.86 35.96 -38.97
CA PRO A 425 1.77 36.88 -40.12
C PRO A 425 2.91 36.72 -41.13
N THR A 426 4.13 36.44 -40.66
CA THR A 426 5.35 36.52 -41.49
C THR A 426 6.24 35.27 -41.47
N MET A 427 5.94 34.28 -40.62
CA MET A 427 6.77 33.08 -40.45
C MET A 427 5.97 31.86 -40.90
N ASN A 428 6.66 30.80 -41.34
CA ASN A 428 6.03 29.52 -41.69
C ASN A 428 5.59 28.73 -40.44
N ARG A 429 4.86 29.39 -39.54
CA ARG A 429 4.43 28.89 -38.22
C ARG A 429 2.95 29.17 -37.99
N ARG A 430 2.34 28.37 -37.12
CA ARG A 430 0.97 28.55 -36.64
C ARG A 430 0.90 28.21 -35.16
N LEU A 431 -0.01 28.88 -34.46
CA LEU A 431 -0.36 28.60 -33.09
C LEU A 431 -1.62 27.72 -33.09
N LEU A 432 -1.48 26.48 -32.61
CA LEU A 432 -2.57 25.54 -32.41
C LEU A 432 -2.98 25.59 -30.94
N LEU A 433 -4.25 25.87 -30.67
CA LEU A 433 -4.85 25.84 -29.35
C LEU A 433 -5.77 24.63 -29.26
N GLU A 434 -5.58 23.76 -28.28
CA GLU A 434 -6.40 22.56 -28.08
C GLU A 434 -6.87 22.46 -26.62
N VAL A 435 -8.12 22.04 -26.41
CA VAL A 435 -8.57 21.71 -25.06
C VAL A 435 -7.84 20.46 -24.59
N GLU A 436 -7.25 20.55 -23.40
CA GLU A 436 -6.65 19.41 -22.72
C GLU A 436 -7.60 18.88 -21.63
N MET A 437 -8.19 19.77 -20.83
CA MET A 437 -9.09 19.40 -19.74
C MET A 437 -10.09 20.53 -19.46
N ASN A 438 -11.31 20.17 -19.08
CA ASN A 438 -12.33 21.11 -18.62
C ASN A 438 -12.43 21.05 -17.10
N TYR A 439 -12.45 22.20 -16.44
CA TYR A 439 -12.69 22.36 -15.01
C TYR A 439 -13.97 23.15 -14.78
N SER A 440 -14.56 23.05 -13.58
CA SER A 440 -15.77 23.82 -13.24
C SER A 440 -15.56 25.34 -13.24
N TRP A 441 -14.31 25.80 -13.20
CA TRP A 441 -13.93 27.20 -13.12
C TRP A 441 -13.17 27.71 -14.37
N GLY A 442 -12.97 26.87 -15.39
CA GLY A 442 -12.25 27.24 -16.61
C GLY A 442 -11.82 26.07 -17.49
N VAL A 443 -11.08 26.35 -18.55
CA VAL A 443 -10.62 25.36 -19.52
C VAL A 443 -9.09 25.39 -19.58
N ALA A 444 -8.44 24.24 -19.39
CA ALA A 444 -7.02 24.10 -19.70
C ALA A 444 -6.84 23.95 -21.22
N VAL A 445 -6.20 24.95 -21.81
CA VAL A 445 -5.95 25.03 -23.25
C VAL A 445 -4.45 24.92 -23.48
N ARG A 446 -4.06 23.94 -24.29
CA ARG A 446 -2.69 23.75 -24.76
C ARG A 446 -2.44 24.63 -25.98
N PHE A 447 -1.48 25.53 -25.88
CA PHE A 447 -0.97 26.38 -26.95
C PHE A 447 0.30 25.75 -27.52
N SER A 448 0.28 25.37 -28.80
CA SER A 448 1.39 24.73 -29.50
C SER A 448 1.82 25.55 -30.71
N VAL A 449 3.10 25.92 -30.79
CA VAL A 449 3.69 26.55 -31.97
C VAL A 449 4.19 25.45 -32.90
N LEU A 450 3.57 25.36 -34.08
CA LEU A 450 3.88 24.36 -35.10
C LEU A 450 4.46 25.03 -36.34
N GLY A 451 5.42 24.39 -37.00
CA GLY A 451 5.75 24.71 -38.38
C GLY A 451 4.58 24.35 -39.31
N ILE A 452 4.47 25.04 -40.44
CA ILE A 452 3.45 24.74 -41.45
C ILE A 452 3.82 23.47 -42.25
N ASP A 453 5.11 23.14 -42.37
CA ASP A 453 5.58 21.98 -43.15
C ASP A 453 5.47 20.62 -42.43
N THR A 454 5.18 20.57 -41.13
CA THR A 454 5.18 19.31 -40.36
C THR A 454 3.88 18.50 -40.47
N GLU A 455 2.82 19.01 -41.09
CA GLU A 455 1.55 18.26 -41.21
C GLU A 455 1.66 17.07 -42.18
N ALA A 456 2.52 17.17 -43.21
CA ALA A 456 2.78 16.08 -44.14
C ALA A 456 3.57 14.90 -43.50
N SER A 457 4.35 15.16 -42.46
CA SER A 457 5.13 14.13 -41.74
C SER A 457 4.43 13.58 -40.50
N PHE A 458 3.62 14.39 -39.80
CA PHE A 458 2.87 13.94 -38.63
C PHE A 458 1.75 12.95 -38.98
N ILE A 459 1.10 13.12 -40.13
CA ILE A 459 0.14 12.15 -40.67
C ILE A 459 0.84 10.81 -40.98
N ARG A 460 2.08 10.83 -41.50
CA ARG A 460 2.84 9.59 -41.74
C ARG A 460 3.16 8.81 -40.46
N HIS A 461 3.43 9.49 -39.33
CA HIS A 461 3.72 8.81 -38.07
C HIS A 461 2.50 8.19 -37.39
N ILE A 462 1.31 8.78 -37.56
CA ILE A 462 0.05 8.17 -37.08
C ILE A 462 -0.31 6.93 -37.92
N PHE A 463 -0.04 6.94 -39.23
CA PHE A 463 -0.31 5.79 -40.10
C PHE A 463 0.79 4.71 -40.11
N SER A 464 2.04 5.02 -39.75
CA SER A 464 3.11 4.01 -39.64
C SER A 464 3.07 3.21 -38.32
N GLY A 465 2.33 3.67 -37.30
CA GLY A 465 2.16 2.97 -36.03
C GLY A 465 1.05 1.92 -36.00
N TRP A 466 0.31 1.74 -37.11
CA TRP A 466 -0.85 0.83 -37.20
C TRP A 466 -0.59 -0.45 -38.00
N PHE A 467 0.59 -0.63 -38.59
CA PHE A 467 1.01 -1.95 -39.08
C PHE A 467 1.70 -2.70 -37.94
N VAL A 468 0.88 -3.39 -37.16
CA VAL A 468 1.33 -4.48 -36.29
C VAL A 468 1.85 -5.59 -37.20
N GLU A 469 3.16 -5.84 -37.14
CA GLU A 469 3.75 -7.09 -37.62
C GLU A 469 3.05 -8.25 -36.92
N SER A 470 2.23 -8.97 -37.68
CA SER A 470 1.74 -10.29 -37.30
C SER A 470 2.95 -11.23 -37.30
N ARG A 471 3.33 -11.73 -36.12
CA ARG A 471 4.25 -12.86 -36.02
C ARG A 471 3.52 -14.14 -36.49
N PRO A 472 4.15 -14.99 -37.31
CA PRO A 472 3.59 -16.30 -37.61
C PRO A 472 3.70 -17.22 -36.39
N ILE A 473 2.73 -18.14 -36.30
CA ILE A 473 2.55 -19.19 -35.29
C ILE A 473 3.77 -20.10 -35.22
#